data_AF-A0A7J7STV7-F1
#
_entry.id   AF-A0A7J7STV7-F1
#
_cell.length_a   1.000
_cell.length_b   1.000
_cell.length_c   1.000
_cell.angle_alpha   90.00
_cell.angle_beta   90.00
_cell.angle_gamma   90.00
#
_symmetry.space_group_name_H-M   'P 1'
#
loop_
_entity.id
_entity.type
_entity.pdbx_description
1 polymer ?
#
loop_
_entity_poly.entity_id
_entity_poly.type
_entity_poly.pdbx_seq_one_letter_code
_entity_poly.pdbx_strand_id
1 'polypeptide(L)'
;MAVAVFLVYQTITDFREKLKHPVMSVSYKEVDLYDAPGIALYPGQAQLLSCKHHYEVIPPLRSPGRPGDVNCTTQRINYTDPFSNQTLKSALIVRGPREVKKRELVFLQFRLNQSSEDFSAIDYLLFSSFQEFLHSPDRVGFMQACESASSSWKFSGGFRTWVKMSLVETKEEDGREAVEFRQEPGPAQHGEQRALRGAETST
;
A
#
# COMPACT_ATOMS: atom_id res chain seq x y z
N MET A 1 -8.55 48.06 10.14
CA MET A 1 -7.24 47.43 9.83
C MET A 1 -7.34 45.94 9.55
N ALA A 2 -7.93 45.12 10.43
CA ALA A 2 -8.04 43.66 10.21
C ALA A 2 -8.73 43.27 8.88
N VAL A 3 -9.81 43.96 8.50
CA VAL A 3 -10.52 43.69 7.23
C VAL A 3 -9.66 43.97 6.00
N ALA A 4 -8.84 45.03 6.03
CA ALA A 4 -7.94 45.34 4.92
C ALA A 4 -6.84 44.28 4.76
N VAL A 5 -6.27 43.80 5.87
CA VAL A 5 -5.27 42.72 5.86
C VAL A 5 -5.88 41.42 5.34
N PHE A 6 -7.11 41.10 5.75
CA PHE A 6 -7.82 39.91 5.26
C PHE A 6 -8.06 39.97 3.75
N LEU A 7 -8.53 41.11 3.21
CA LEU A 7 -8.74 41.29 1.77
C LEU A 7 -7.43 41.16 0.98
N VAL A 8 -6.34 41.74 1.48
CA VAL A 8 -5.02 41.59 0.85
C VAL A 8 -4.56 40.13 0.87
N TYR A 9 -4.75 39.43 1.98
CA TYR A 9 -4.42 38.01 2.09
C TYR A 9 -5.21 37.16 1.09
N GLN A 10 -6.52 37.36 0.98
CA GLN A 10 -7.38 36.67 0.02
C GLN A 10 -6.94 36.94 -1.43
N THR A 11 -6.57 38.19 -1.74
CA THR A 11 -6.08 38.54 -3.08
C THR A 11 -4.77 37.81 -3.41
N ILE A 12 -3.89 37.64 -2.42
CA ILE A 12 -2.61 36.91 -2.59
C ILE A 12 -2.87 35.40 -2.77
N THR A 13 -3.78 34.80 -2.00
CA THR A 13 -4.14 33.39 -2.15
C THR A 13 -4.75 33.12 -3.53
N ASP A 14 -5.68 33.96 -3.98
CA ASP A 14 -6.31 33.85 -5.30
C ASP A 14 -5.29 34.00 -6.44
N PHE A 15 -4.27 34.85 -6.26
CA PHE A 15 -3.19 34.97 -7.24
C PHE A 15 -2.30 33.73 -7.25
N ARG A 16 -2.04 33.14 -6.09
CA ARG A 16 -1.25 31.91 -5.96
C ARG A 16 -1.94 30.71 -6.58
N GLU A 17 -3.26 30.59 -6.46
CA GLU A 17 -4.04 29.52 -7.11
C GLU A 17 -4.00 29.62 -8.64
N LYS A 18 -3.83 30.82 -9.21
CA LYS A 18 -3.72 31.02 -10.66
C LYS A 18 -2.32 30.71 -11.22
N LEU A 19 -1.32 30.53 -10.36
CA LEU A 19 0.04 30.20 -10.76
C LEU A 19 0.21 28.68 -10.82
N LYS A 20 0.71 28.19 -11.95
CA LYS A 20 1.07 26.77 -12.09
C LYS A 20 2.35 26.46 -11.33
N HIS A 21 2.32 25.42 -10.52
CA HIS A 21 3.40 24.86 -9.71
C HIS A 21 3.97 25.83 -8.67
N PRO A 22 3.18 26.29 -7.67
CA PRO A 22 3.69 27.13 -6.60
C PRO A 22 4.69 26.36 -5.74
N VAL A 23 5.69 27.07 -5.21
CA VAL A 23 6.59 26.50 -4.21
C VAL A 23 5.77 26.10 -2.98
N MET A 24 5.87 24.84 -2.56
CA MET A 24 5.16 24.29 -1.41
C MET A 24 6.09 24.18 -0.19
N SER A 25 5.51 24.38 0.99
CA SER A 25 6.18 24.16 2.28
C SER A 25 5.91 22.75 2.81
N VAL A 26 6.88 22.16 3.50
CA VAL A 26 6.70 20.86 4.17
C VAL A 26 6.39 21.09 5.65
N SER A 27 5.34 20.45 6.16
CA SER A 27 5.00 20.43 7.58
C SER A 27 4.80 19.01 8.07
N TYR A 28 5.43 18.66 9.19
CA TYR A 28 5.22 17.36 9.84
C TYR A 28 4.13 17.50 10.90
N LYS A 29 3.14 16.61 10.83
CA LYS A 29 2.09 16.47 11.84
C LYS A 29 2.22 15.10 12.47
N GLU A 30 2.51 15.06 13.77
CA GLU A 30 2.50 13.80 14.50
C GLU A 30 1.05 13.32 14.66
N VAL A 31 0.82 12.05 14.35
CA VAL A 31 -0.51 11.43 14.39
C VAL A 31 -0.44 10.20 15.28
N ASP A 32 -1.32 10.13 16.28
CA ASP A 32 -1.39 9.00 17.21
C ASP A 32 -1.90 7.72 16.56
N LEU A 33 -2.85 7.89 15.65
CA LEU A 33 -3.59 6.84 14.97
C LEU A 33 -3.84 7.26 13.52
N TYR A 34 -3.25 6.55 12.58
CA TYR A 34 -3.53 6.79 11.17
C TYR A 34 -4.92 6.25 10.81
N ASP A 35 -5.45 6.58 9.64
CA ASP A 35 -6.46 5.72 9.05
C ASP A 35 -5.78 4.53 8.40
N ALA A 36 -6.42 3.36 8.50
CA ALA A 36 -5.81 2.12 8.03
C ALA A 36 -5.69 2.21 6.49
N PRO A 37 -4.46 2.24 5.93
CA PRO A 37 -4.29 2.40 4.50
C PRO A 37 -4.76 1.13 3.79
N GLY A 38 -5.19 1.27 2.55
CA GLY A 38 -5.48 0.13 1.70
C GLY A 38 -4.24 -0.31 0.95
N ILE A 39 -3.93 -1.60 1.02
CA ILE A 39 -2.83 -2.21 0.26
C ILE A 39 -3.46 -3.04 -0.84
N ALA A 40 -3.49 -2.52 -2.06
CA ALA A 40 -3.95 -3.24 -3.24
C ALA A 40 -2.79 -4.03 -3.83
N LEU A 41 -2.85 -5.36 -3.76
CA LEU A 41 -1.83 -6.27 -4.24
C LEU A 41 -2.29 -6.89 -5.56
N TYR A 42 -1.38 -7.06 -6.52
CA TYR A 42 -1.65 -7.70 -7.80
C TYR A 42 -0.91 -9.04 -7.87
N PRO A 43 -1.38 -10.07 -7.16
CA PRO A 43 -0.66 -11.33 -7.03
C PRO A 43 -0.66 -12.18 -8.31
N GLY A 44 -1.51 -11.86 -9.30
CA GLY A 44 -1.64 -12.66 -10.52
C GLY A 44 -1.98 -14.12 -10.21
N GLN A 45 -1.04 -15.02 -10.51
CA GLN A 45 -1.15 -16.46 -10.24
C GLN A 45 -0.78 -16.85 -8.80
N ALA A 46 -0.18 -15.93 -8.03
CA ALA A 46 0.19 -16.19 -6.64
C ALA A 46 -1.04 -16.20 -5.73
N GLN A 47 -0.97 -17.05 -4.70
CA GLN A 47 -2.02 -17.18 -3.69
C GLN A 47 -1.54 -16.64 -2.35
N LEU A 48 -2.43 -15.90 -1.67
CA LEU A 48 -2.21 -15.48 -0.30
C LEU A 48 -2.37 -16.70 0.63
N LEU A 49 -1.30 -17.09 1.33
CA LEU A 49 -1.28 -18.21 2.27
C LEU A 49 -1.67 -17.80 3.68
N SER A 50 -1.20 -16.64 4.15
CA SER A 50 -1.49 -16.17 5.51
C SER A 50 -1.52 -14.65 5.53
N CYS A 51 -2.45 -14.11 6.31
CA CYS A 51 -2.46 -12.69 6.63
C CYS A 51 -2.77 -12.51 8.10
N LYS A 52 -1.90 -11.79 8.81
CA LYS A 52 -2.09 -11.51 10.23
C LYS A 52 -1.48 -10.17 10.64
N HIS A 53 -2.23 -9.44 11.45
CA HIS A 53 -1.72 -8.25 12.14
C HIS A 53 -0.93 -8.68 13.37
N HIS A 54 0.25 -8.10 13.55
CA HIS A 54 1.10 -8.31 14.70
C HIS A 54 1.41 -6.97 15.36
N TYR A 55 1.68 -7.03 16.66
CA TYR A 55 2.13 -5.90 17.46
C TYR A 55 3.53 -6.25 18.00
N GLU A 56 4.46 -5.30 17.90
CA GLU A 56 5.86 -5.38 18.34
C GLU A 56 6.76 -6.41 17.62
N VAL A 57 6.46 -7.70 17.71
CA VAL A 57 7.35 -8.78 17.23
C VAL A 57 6.59 -9.80 16.40
N ILE A 58 7.18 -10.18 15.27
CA ILE A 58 6.62 -11.20 14.38
C ILE A 58 7.14 -12.57 14.82
N PRO A 59 6.26 -13.51 15.16
CA PRO A 59 6.67 -14.85 15.54
C PRO A 59 7.39 -15.53 14.38
N PRO A 60 8.34 -16.44 14.66
CA PRO A 60 8.98 -17.22 13.61
C PRO A 60 7.91 -18.02 12.84
N LEU A 61 8.09 -18.08 11.51
CA LEU A 61 7.24 -18.88 10.62
C LEU A 61 7.23 -20.34 11.11
N ARG A 62 6.10 -20.81 11.67
CA ARG A 62 5.95 -22.18 12.17
C ARG A 62 5.97 -23.22 11.05
N SER A 63 5.42 -22.89 9.88
CA SER A 63 5.36 -23.79 8.72
C SER A 63 5.38 -22.99 7.41
N PRO A 64 6.55 -22.66 6.84
CA PRO A 64 6.62 -21.97 5.55
C PRO A 64 5.99 -22.84 4.46
N GLY A 65 5.11 -22.25 3.64
CA GLY A 65 4.52 -22.92 2.48
C GLY A 65 3.20 -23.67 2.72
N ARG A 66 2.74 -23.82 3.97
CA ARG A 66 1.38 -24.30 4.26
C ARG A 66 0.41 -23.11 4.34
N PRO A 67 -0.85 -23.24 3.88
CA PRO A 67 -1.88 -22.25 4.15
C PRO A 67 -2.00 -22.06 5.67
N GLY A 68 -1.93 -20.81 6.12
CA GLY A 68 -2.12 -20.42 7.50
C GLY A 68 -3.45 -19.70 7.68
N ASP A 69 -3.66 -19.16 8.89
CA ASP A 69 -4.86 -18.37 9.18
C ASP A 69 -4.82 -17.03 8.42
N VAL A 70 -5.93 -16.70 7.76
CA VAL A 70 -6.15 -15.40 7.12
C VAL A 70 -7.07 -14.58 8.02
N ASN A 71 -6.49 -13.93 9.02
CA ASN A 71 -7.21 -13.13 10.02
C ASN A 71 -7.28 -11.64 9.65
N CYS A 72 -7.07 -11.31 8.38
CA CYS A 72 -7.16 -9.93 7.88
C CYS A 72 -8.46 -9.70 7.13
N THR A 73 -8.92 -8.46 7.16
CA THR A 73 -9.97 -8.00 6.26
C THR A 73 -9.38 -7.83 4.87
N THR A 74 -9.81 -8.66 3.93
CA THR A 74 -9.39 -8.59 2.53
C THR A 74 -10.59 -8.50 1.60
N GLN A 75 -10.42 -7.82 0.47
CA GLN A 75 -11.41 -7.78 -0.59
C GLN A 75 -10.73 -8.01 -1.94
N ARG A 76 -11.38 -8.76 -2.82
CA ARG A 76 -10.91 -8.96 -4.19
C ARG A 76 -11.81 -8.20 -5.13
N ILE A 77 -11.21 -7.44 -6.03
CA ILE A 77 -11.90 -6.68 -7.05
C ILE A 77 -11.19 -6.86 -8.38
N ASN A 78 -11.94 -6.74 -9.45
CA ASN A 78 -11.41 -6.77 -10.80
C ASN A 78 -11.78 -5.45 -11.46
N TYR A 79 -10.81 -4.81 -12.11
CA TYR A 79 -11.04 -3.55 -12.82
C TYR A 79 -10.09 -3.44 -14.01
N THR A 80 -10.42 -2.57 -14.95
CA THR A 80 -9.60 -2.33 -16.15
C THR A 80 -8.50 -1.33 -15.84
N ASP A 81 -7.27 -1.67 -16.21
CA ASP A 81 -6.11 -0.79 -16.05
C ASP A 81 -6.36 0.56 -16.77
N PRO A 82 -6.24 1.71 -16.07
CA PRO A 82 -6.45 3.02 -16.66
C PRO A 82 -5.43 3.38 -17.76
N PHE A 83 -4.23 2.79 -17.73
CA PHE A 83 -3.18 3.04 -18.71
C PHE A 83 -3.23 2.07 -19.89
N SER A 84 -3.72 0.85 -19.64
CA SER A 84 -3.87 -0.21 -20.64
C SER A 84 -5.30 -0.69 -20.65
N ASN A 85 -6.16 0.05 -21.36
CA ASN A 85 -7.62 -0.16 -21.51
C ASN A 85 -8.04 -1.57 -21.99
N GLN A 86 -7.10 -2.47 -22.27
CA GLN A 86 -7.34 -3.83 -22.74
C GLN A 86 -7.07 -4.89 -21.66
N THR A 87 -6.44 -4.53 -20.54
CA THR A 87 -6.04 -5.48 -19.49
C THR A 87 -6.93 -5.40 -18.26
N LEU A 88 -7.60 -6.51 -17.96
CA LEU A 88 -8.33 -6.69 -16.70
C LEU A 88 -7.35 -7.12 -15.61
N LYS A 89 -7.22 -6.31 -14.58
CA LYS A 89 -6.40 -6.60 -13.40
C LYS A 89 -7.27 -7.11 -12.27
N SER A 90 -6.78 -8.11 -11.54
CA SER A 90 -7.38 -8.58 -10.29
C SER A 90 -6.54 -8.11 -9.11
N ALA A 91 -7.11 -7.24 -8.29
CA ALA A 91 -6.47 -6.69 -7.11
C ALA A 91 -7.01 -7.36 -5.84
N LEU A 92 -6.10 -7.74 -4.96
CA LEU A 92 -6.37 -8.18 -3.61
C LEU A 92 -6.07 -7.02 -2.66
N ILE A 93 -7.11 -6.39 -2.12
CA ILE A 93 -6.98 -5.30 -1.18
C ILE A 93 -6.93 -5.86 0.22
N VAL A 94 -5.93 -5.43 0.98
CA VAL A 94 -5.76 -5.76 2.39
C VAL A 94 -5.79 -4.48 3.22
N ARG A 95 -6.44 -4.53 4.37
CA ARG A 95 -6.36 -3.46 5.36
C ARG A 95 -4.95 -3.39 5.97
N GLY A 96 -4.29 -2.25 5.84
CA GLY A 96 -2.97 -1.99 6.41
C GLY A 96 -2.98 -1.68 7.90
N PRO A 97 -1.79 -1.48 8.51
CA PRO A 97 -1.65 -1.14 9.92
C PRO A 97 -2.12 0.29 10.22
N ARG A 98 -2.65 0.50 11.42
CA ARG A 98 -3.22 1.77 11.88
C ARG A 98 -2.45 2.35 13.06
N GLU A 99 -2.01 1.50 13.98
CA GLU A 99 -1.46 1.86 15.28
C GLU A 99 0.07 1.92 15.27
N VAL A 100 0.62 3.05 14.82
CA VAL A 100 2.09 3.26 14.72
C VAL A 100 2.77 3.22 16.09
N LYS A 101 2.15 3.79 17.14
CA LYS A 101 2.68 3.78 18.50
C LYS A 101 2.86 2.37 19.09
N LYS A 102 1.95 1.45 18.75
CA LYS A 102 2.05 0.03 19.18
C LYS A 102 2.88 -0.83 18.23
N ARG A 103 3.52 -0.21 17.23
CA ARG A 103 4.28 -0.90 16.17
C ARG A 103 3.45 -2.00 15.51
N GLU A 104 2.20 -1.67 15.18
CA GLU A 104 1.35 -2.56 14.41
C GLU A 104 1.96 -2.76 13.02
N LEU A 105 1.92 -4.00 12.55
CA LEU A 105 2.32 -4.37 11.21
C LEU A 105 1.42 -5.47 10.68
N VAL A 106 1.34 -5.58 9.36
CA VAL A 106 0.65 -6.68 8.68
C VAL A 106 1.68 -7.62 8.06
N PHE A 107 1.56 -8.91 8.36
CA PHE A 107 2.37 -9.95 7.76
C PHE A 107 1.58 -10.66 6.67
N LEU A 108 2.08 -10.59 5.43
CA LEU A 108 1.50 -11.19 4.24
C LEU A 108 2.44 -12.27 3.71
N GLN A 109 1.93 -13.49 3.55
CA GLN A 109 2.67 -14.58 2.95
C GLN A 109 2.01 -15.01 1.65
N PHE A 110 2.81 -15.07 0.58
CA PHE A 110 2.37 -15.53 -0.73
C PHE A 110 3.07 -16.83 -1.11
N ARG A 111 2.41 -17.61 -1.95
CA ARG A 111 2.99 -18.76 -2.63
C ARG A 111 2.63 -18.72 -4.10
N LEU A 112 3.66 -18.91 -4.91
CA LEU A 112 3.55 -19.09 -6.35
C LEU A 112 4.11 -20.48 -6.64
N ASN A 113 3.35 -21.32 -7.33
CA ASN A 113 3.76 -22.69 -7.59
C ASN A 113 4.70 -22.77 -8.81
N GLN A 114 4.25 -22.23 -9.94
CA GLN A 114 5.00 -22.17 -11.19
C GLN A 114 4.65 -20.86 -11.89
N SER A 115 5.64 -20.15 -12.41
CA SER A 115 5.45 -19.01 -13.30
C SER A 115 6.29 -19.17 -14.56
N SER A 116 5.77 -18.71 -15.68
CA SER A 116 6.53 -18.49 -16.91
C SER A 116 7.30 -17.16 -16.90
N GLU A 117 7.15 -16.37 -15.84
CA GLU A 117 7.83 -15.09 -15.66
C GLU A 117 9.26 -15.30 -15.15
N ASP A 118 10.20 -14.54 -15.71
CA ASP A 118 11.62 -14.57 -15.35
C ASP A 118 11.88 -14.12 -13.90
N PHE A 119 10.98 -13.33 -13.33
CA PHE A 119 11.07 -12.79 -11.98
C PHE A 119 9.78 -13.04 -11.20
N SER A 120 9.91 -13.63 -10.02
CA SER A 120 8.81 -13.64 -9.06
C SER A 120 8.70 -12.25 -8.43
N ALA A 121 7.72 -11.45 -8.85
CA ALA A 121 7.42 -10.16 -8.26
C ALA A 121 5.91 -9.98 -8.11
N ILE A 122 5.49 -9.23 -7.11
CA ILE A 122 4.09 -8.85 -6.94
C ILE A 122 4.05 -7.33 -6.87
N ASP A 123 3.25 -6.76 -7.76
CA ASP A 123 2.99 -5.33 -7.79
C ASP A 123 1.98 -4.99 -6.70
N TYR A 124 2.08 -3.79 -6.13
CA TYR A 124 1.13 -3.28 -5.17
C TYR A 124 1.03 -1.77 -5.21
N LEU A 125 -0.13 -1.29 -4.79
CA LEU A 125 -0.51 0.10 -4.71
C LEU A 125 -0.98 0.39 -3.28
N LEU A 126 -0.65 1.58 -2.78
CA LEU A 126 -1.10 2.06 -1.47
C LEU A 126 -2.06 3.23 -1.67
N PHE A 127 -3.15 3.25 -0.91
CA PHE A 127 -4.08 4.38 -0.86
C PHE A 127 -4.43 4.73 0.59
N SER A 128 -4.85 5.98 0.79
CA SER A 128 -5.00 6.65 2.10
C SER A 128 -5.82 5.85 3.11
N SER A 129 -7.02 5.41 2.73
CA SER A 129 -8.00 4.86 3.64
C SER A 129 -8.74 3.66 3.05
N PHE A 130 -8.58 2.51 3.70
CA PHE A 130 -9.36 1.31 3.41
C PHE A 130 -10.85 1.52 3.72
N GLN A 131 -11.19 2.38 4.68
CA GLN A 131 -12.59 2.67 5.02
C GLN A 131 -13.29 3.47 3.92
N GLU A 132 -12.61 4.46 3.32
CA GLU A 132 -13.16 5.19 2.18
C GLU A 132 -13.45 4.26 1.01
N PHE A 133 -12.56 3.30 0.75
CA PHE A 133 -12.78 2.26 -0.25
C PHE A 133 -13.98 1.36 0.06
N LEU A 134 -14.23 1.02 1.33
CA LEU A 134 -15.40 0.22 1.71
C LEU A 134 -16.72 0.96 1.51
N HIS A 135 -16.73 2.25 1.86
CA HIS A 135 -17.90 3.12 1.79
C HIS A 135 -18.15 3.70 0.40
N SER A 136 -17.17 3.62 -0.50
CA SER A 136 -17.33 4.13 -1.86
C SER A 136 -18.38 3.31 -2.63
N PRO A 137 -19.35 3.97 -3.29
CA PRO A 137 -20.37 3.28 -4.07
C PRO A 137 -19.79 2.67 -5.34
N ASP A 138 -18.77 3.30 -5.93
CA ASP A 138 -18.03 2.80 -7.08
C ASP A 138 -16.58 2.48 -6.71
N ARG A 139 -16.37 1.22 -6.33
CA ARG A 139 -15.05 0.69 -5.96
C ARG A 139 -14.11 0.55 -7.15
N VAL A 140 -14.65 0.37 -8.34
CA VAL A 140 -13.89 0.18 -9.58
C VAL A 140 -13.30 1.53 -10.00
N GLY A 141 -14.14 2.56 -10.09
CA GLY A 141 -13.69 3.93 -10.39
C GLY A 141 -12.72 4.47 -9.34
N PHE A 142 -12.95 4.18 -8.05
CA PHE A 142 -12.02 4.54 -6.98
C PHE A 142 -10.62 3.96 -7.22
N MET A 143 -10.51 2.67 -7.54
CA MET A 143 -9.20 2.06 -7.78
C MET A 143 -8.52 2.56 -9.05
N GLN A 144 -9.28 2.80 -10.11
CA GLN A 144 -8.73 3.40 -11.33
C GLN A 144 -8.15 4.79 -11.05
N ALA A 145 -8.84 5.61 -10.25
CA ALA A 145 -8.34 6.90 -9.80
C ALA A 145 -7.07 6.74 -8.95
N CYS A 146 -7.05 5.82 -7.98
CA CYS A 146 -5.87 5.56 -7.16
C CYS A 146 -4.67 5.08 -7.99
N GLU A 147 -4.85 4.19 -8.95
CA GLU A 147 -3.74 3.71 -9.80
C GLU A 147 -3.20 4.82 -10.71
N SER A 148 -4.05 5.77 -11.12
CA SER A 148 -3.63 6.93 -11.89
C SER A 148 -2.88 8.00 -11.09
N ALA A 149 -3.20 8.13 -9.80
CA ALA A 149 -2.71 9.20 -8.94
C ALA A 149 -1.54 8.76 -8.02
N SER A 150 -1.51 7.50 -7.60
CA SER A 150 -0.56 7.00 -6.61
C SER A 150 0.55 6.18 -7.24
N SER A 151 1.71 6.18 -6.60
CA SER A 151 2.86 5.38 -6.99
C SER A 151 2.61 3.89 -6.77
N SER A 152 2.93 3.09 -7.77
CA SER A 152 2.95 1.63 -7.67
C SER A 152 4.35 1.13 -7.32
N TRP A 153 4.42 0.07 -6.52
CA TRP A 153 5.67 -0.57 -6.12
C TRP A 153 5.63 -2.06 -6.41
N LYS A 154 6.81 -2.68 -6.38
CA LYS A 154 6.97 -4.12 -6.61
C LYS A 154 7.78 -4.70 -5.47
N PHE A 155 7.32 -5.80 -4.88
CA PHE A 155 8.18 -6.59 -4.00
C PHE A 155 8.63 -7.87 -4.70
N SER A 156 9.92 -8.17 -4.56
CA SER A 156 10.51 -9.40 -5.07
C SER A 156 10.11 -10.60 -4.20
N GLY A 157 9.83 -11.72 -4.85
CA GLY A 157 9.62 -13.01 -4.23
C GLY A 157 10.94 -13.70 -3.84
N GLY A 158 10.83 -14.73 -3.00
CA GLY A 158 11.99 -15.54 -2.57
C GLY A 158 12.62 -15.12 -1.24
N PHE A 159 12.31 -13.94 -0.74
CA PHE A 159 12.75 -13.49 0.59
C PHE A 159 11.71 -12.59 1.25
N ARG A 160 11.96 -12.26 2.51
CA ARG A 160 11.10 -11.38 3.28
C ARG A 160 11.55 -9.94 3.12
N THR A 161 10.65 -9.10 2.61
CA THR A 161 10.87 -7.66 2.46
C THR A 161 10.15 -6.91 3.58
N TRP A 162 10.88 -6.06 4.28
CA TRP A 162 10.29 -5.15 5.27
C TRP A 162 10.02 -3.81 4.61
N VAL A 163 8.76 -3.41 4.57
CA VAL A 163 8.35 -2.14 3.98
C VAL A 163 7.95 -1.19 5.09
N LYS A 164 8.75 -0.16 5.33
CA LYS A 164 8.36 0.98 6.15
C LYS A 164 7.76 2.02 5.20
N MET A 165 6.48 2.31 5.38
CA MET A 165 5.76 3.28 4.57
C MET A 165 5.48 4.53 5.40
N SER A 166 5.56 5.70 4.76
CA SER A 166 5.19 7.00 5.31
C SER A 166 4.20 7.69 4.39
N LEU A 167 3.24 8.41 4.98
CA LEU A 167 2.20 9.12 4.27
C LEU A 167 2.62 10.57 4.06
N VAL A 168 2.44 11.07 2.84
CA VAL A 168 2.64 12.48 2.47
C VAL A 168 1.35 12.99 1.85
N GLU A 169 0.76 13.98 2.48
CA GLU A 169 -0.43 14.68 1.98
C GLU A 169 0.00 16.00 1.34
N THR A 170 -0.39 16.19 0.09
CA THR A 170 -0.08 17.38 -0.71
C THR A 170 -1.38 18.10 -1.03
N LYS A 171 -1.45 19.40 -0.73
CA LYS A 171 -2.59 20.23 -1.15
C LYS A 171 -2.29 20.81 -2.52
N GLU A 172 -3.02 20.37 -3.52
CA GLU A 172 -2.93 20.90 -4.88
C GLU A 172 -3.52 22.31 -5.00
N GLU A 173 -3.22 22.97 -6.12
CA GLU A 173 -3.71 24.31 -6.47
C GLU A 173 -5.24 24.39 -6.45
N ASP A 174 -5.93 23.34 -6.90
CA ASP A 174 -7.40 23.26 -6.94
C ASP A 174 -8.04 23.02 -5.56
N GLY A 175 -7.24 23.04 -4.47
CA GLY A 175 -7.69 22.69 -3.12
C GLY A 175 -7.91 21.20 -2.89
N ARG A 176 -7.60 20.36 -3.89
CA ARG A 176 -7.65 18.90 -3.77
C ARG A 176 -6.48 18.39 -2.95
N GLU A 177 -6.74 17.41 -2.09
CA GLU A 177 -5.71 16.74 -1.30
C GLU A 177 -5.24 15.50 -2.07
N ALA A 178 -4.01 15.56 -2.59
CA ALA A 178 -3.33 14.42 -3.19
C ALA A 178 -2.54 13.67 -2.12
N VAL A 179 -2.58 12.35 -2.18
CA VAL A 179 -1.95 11.49 -1.18
C VAL A 179 -0.92 10.59 -1.85
N GLU A 180 0.30 10.64 -1.32
CA GLU A 180 1.40 9.81 -1.78
C GLU A 180 1.98 9.03 -0.59
N PHE A 181 2.42 7.80 -0.86
CA PHE A 181 3.21 7.05 0.09
C PHE A 181 4.68 7.11 -0.31
N ARG A 182 5.57 7.28 0.66
CA ARG A 182 6.99 7.04 0.49
C ARG A 182 7.37 5.76 1.20
N GLN A 183 8.27 4.99 0.61
CA GLN A 183 8.69 3.72 1.17
C GLN A 183 10.19 3.66 1.34
N GLU A 184 10.60 3.20 2.51
CA GLU A 184 11.97 2.85 2.83
C GLU A 184 12.04 1.32 2.98
N PRO A 185 12.47 0.59 1.94
CA PRO A 185 12.65 -0.85 2.05
C PRO A 185 13.81 -1.14 3.00
N GLY A 186 13.52 -1.92 4.05
CA GLY A 186 14.53 -2.43 4.97
C GLY A 186 15.28 -3.64 4.39
N PRO A 187 16.48 -3.97 4.91
CA PRO A 187 17.28 -5.09 4.43
C PRO A 187 16.50 -6.41 4.53
N ALA A 188 16.48 -7.15 3.41
CA ALA A 188 15.94 -8.48 3.33
C ALA A 188 16.90 -9.49 3.99
N GLN A 189 16.38 -10.35 4.87
CA GLN A 189 17.17 -11.44 5.45
C GLN A 189 16.70 -12.76 4.84
N HIS A 190 17.57 -13.38 4.03
CA HIS A 190 17.33 -14.67 3.42
C HIS A 190 17.65 -15.79 4.44
N GLY A 191 16.66 -16.61 4.75
CA GLY A 191 16.80 -17.76 5.66
C GLY A 191 16.98 -19.05 4.88
N GLU A 192 18.09 -19.18 4.15
CA GLU A 192 18.37 -20.29 3.21
C GLU A 192 18.38 -21.67 3.90
N GLN A 193 18.56 -21.74 5.21
CA GLN A 193 18.69 -22.99 5.97
C GLN A 193 17.41 -23.83 6.18
N ARG A 194 16.22 -23.40 5.73
CA ARG A 194 14.95 -24.10 6.08
C ARG A 194 14.25 -24.84 4.93
N ALA A 195 14.67 -24.67 3.69
CA ALA A 195 14.07 -25.39 2.55
C ALA A 195 14.56 -26.85 2.42
N LEU A 196 15.66 -27.22 3.07
CA LEU A 196 16.32 -28.52 2.89
C LEU A 196 15.71 -29.69 3.70
N ARG A 197 14.70 -29.47 4.58
CA ARG A 197 14.11 -30.57 5.37
C ARG A 197 12.92 -31.29 4.74
N GLY A 198 12.65 -31.05 3.45
CA GLY A 198 11.57 -31.71 2.71
C GLY A 198 12.02 -32.79 1.72
N ALA A 199 13.34 -32.96 1.49
CA ALA A 199 13.86 -33.82 0.43
C ALA A 199 14.52 -35.13 0.92
N GLU A 200 14.59 -35.37 2.23
CA GLU A 200 15.13 -36.61 2.81
C GLU A 200 14.05 -37.32 3.62
N THR A 201 13.08 -37.93 2.93
CA THR A 201 12.35 -39.13 3.38
C THR A 201 11.35 -39.54 2.29
N SER A 202 11.84 -40.26 1.29
CA SER A 202 11.05 -41.23 0.54
C SER A 202 12.03 -42.31 0.08
N THR A 203 11.85 -43.49 0.68
CA THR A 203 12.41 -44.82 0.37
C THR A 203 12.90 -45.05 -1.04
#